data_AF-A0A6P1BXT3-F1
#
_entry.id   AF-A0A6P1BXT3-F1
#
_cell.length_a   1.000
_cell.length_b   1.000
_cell.length_c   1.000
_cell.angle_alpha   90.00
_cell.angle_beta   90.00
_cell.angle_gamma   90.00
#
_symmetry.space_group_name_H-M   'P 1'
#
loop_
_entity.id
_entity.type
_entity.pdbx_description
1 polymer ?
#
loop_
_entity_poly.entity_id
_entity_poly.type
_entity_poly.pdbx_seq_one_letter_code
_entity_poly.pdbx_strand_id
1 'polypeptide(L)' 'YYIGVVMVVVGSWIWGALMVINFVIWKRDNPGAPVPLAMYANVAGSLLWAWTAVGAALEILFLILPVALGLRSTI' A
#
# COMPACT_ATOMS: atom_id res chain seq x y z
N TYR A 1 18.76 -7.43 0.68
CA TYR A 1 18.13 -6.41 -0.19
C TYR A 1 16.64 -6.66 -0.37
N TYR A 2 16.20 -7.72 -1.07
CA TYR A 2 14.77 -7.96 -1.40
C TYR A 2 13.83 -8.08 -0.19
N ILE A 3 14.27 -8.71 0.91
CA ILE A 3 13.50 -8.75 2.16
C ILE A 3 13.23 -7.33 2.71
N GLY A 4 14.21 -6.43 2.62
CA GLY A 4 14.03 -5.04 3.03
C GLY A 4 13.00 -4.31 2.17
N VAL A 5 12.99 -4.56 0.85
CA VAL A 5 11.98 -4.01 -0.06
C VAL A 5 10.59 -4.51 0.30
N VAL A 6 10.42 -5.81 0.56
CA VAL A 6 9.13 -6.38 1.01
C VAL A 6 8.64 -5.69 2.28
N MET A 7 9.52 -5.51 3.27
CA MET A 7 9.18 -4.84 4.53
C MET A 7 8.69 -3.40 4.31
N VAL A 8 9.35 -2.64 3.42
CA VAL A 8 8.93 -1.27 3.07
C VAL A 8 7.56 -1.27 2.40
N VAL A 9 7.31 -2.19 1.48
CA VAL A 9 6.02 -2.29 0.78
C VAL A 9 4.91 -2.65 1.76
N VAL A 10 5.09 -3.68 2.60
CA VAL A 10 4.08 -4.07 3.59
C VAL A 10 3.84 -2.97 4.62
N GLY A 11 4.90 -2.29 5.08
CA GLY A 11 4.77 -1.14 5.98
C GLY A 11 3.95 0.01 5.37
N SER A 12 4.09 0.25 4.06
CA SER A 12 3.34 1.31 3.37
C SER A 12 1.82 1.04 3.30
N TRP A 13 1.38 -0.22 3.38
CA TRP A 13 -0.04 -0.55 3.40
C TRP A 13 -0.72 -0.18 4.71
N ILE A 14 0.01 -0.26 5.83
CA ILE A 14 -0.48 0.21 7.12
C ILE A 14 -0.80 1.70 7.03
N TRP A 15 0.11 2.49 6.45
CA TRP A 15 -0.11 3.91 6.21
C TRP A 15 -1.31 4.16 5.27
N GLY A 16 -1.42 3.43 4.16
CA GLY A 16 -2.57 3.55 3.25
C GLY A 16 -3.91 3.24 3.93
N ALA A 17 -3.96 2.20 4.76
CA ALA A 17 -5.13 1.87 5.57
C ALA A 17 -5.48 3.00 6.55
N LEU A 18 -4.48 3.56 7.24
CA LEU A 18 -4.69 4.68 8.17
C LEU A 18 -5.24 5.94 7.47
N MET A 19 -4.81 6.23 6.24
CA MET A 19 -5.37 7.33 5.45
C MET A 19 -6.86 7.12 5.18
N VAL A 20 -7.25 5.90 4.76
CA VAL A 20 -8.67 5.57 4.50
C VAL A 20 -9.49 5.61 5.79
N ILE A 21 -8.98 5.09 6.90
CA ILE A 21 -9.69 5.09 8.19
C ILE A 21 -9.95 6.54 8.65
N ASN A 22 -8.92 7.40 8.63
CA ASN A 22 -9.10 8.81 9.01
C ASN A 22 -10.08 9.54 8.08
N PHE A 23 -10.10 9.18 6.80
CA PHE A 23 -11.08 9.69 5.85
C PHE A 23 -12.52 9.33 6.23
N VAL A 24 -12.76 8.06 6.55
CA VAL A 24 -14.09 7.59 6.95
C VAL A 24 -14.53 8.23 8.26
N ILE A 25 -13.63 8.34 9.25
CA ILE A 25 -13.92 8.99 10.54
C ILE A 25 -14.30 10.45 10.31
N TRP A 26 -13.51 11.20 9.53
CA TRP A 26 -13.80 12.60 9.25
C TRP A 26 -15.15 12.79 8.54
N LYS A 27 -15.47 11.92 7.57
CA LYS A 27 -16.76 11.93 6.86
C LYS A 27 -17.94 11.66 7.79
N ARG A 28 -17.76 10.79 8.79
CA ARG A 28 -18.78 10.48 9.80
C ARG A 28 -19.00 11.67 10.73
N ASP A 29 -17.91 12.34 11.14
CA ASP A 29 -17.97 13.44 12.10
C ASP A 29 -18.37 14.78 11.43
N ASN A 30 -18.27 14.89 10.10
CA ASN A 30 -18.66 16.08 9.32
C ASN A 30 -19.71 15.73 8.24
N PRO A 31 -20.93 15.33 8.62
CA PRO A 31 -21.97 14.99 7.67
C PRO A 31 -22.37 16.22 6.83
N GLY A 32 -22.48 16.04 5.51
CA GLY A 32 -22.86 17.11 4.57
C GLY A 32 -21.75 18.10 4.21
N ALA A 33 -20.61 18.12 4.91
CA ALA A 33 -19.48 18.95 4.55
C ALA A 33 -18.70 18.36 3.36
N PRO A 34 -18.24 19.19 2.40
CA PRO A 34 -17.34 18.74 1.35
C PRO A 34 -15.98 18.39 1.95
N VAL A 35 -15.40 17.27 1.49
CA VAL A 35 -14.06 16.85 1.94
C VAL A 35 -13.02 17.87 1.47
N PRO A 36 -12.10 18.32 2.33
CA PRO A 36 -10.95 19.11 1.91
C PRO A 36 -10.16 18.42 0.78
N LEU A 37 -9.81 19.18 -0.25
CA LEU A 37 -9.12 18.66 -1.44
C LEU A 37 -7.82 17.92 -1.09
N ALA A 38 -7.01 18.47 -0.18
CA ALA A 38 -5.75 17.85 0.24
C ALA A 38 -5.97 16.47 0.88
N MET A 39 -7.04 16.32 1.65
CA MET A 39 -7.38 15.05 2.30
C MET A 39 -7.84 14.01 1.27
N TYR A 40 -8.70 14.42 0.33
CA TYR A 40 -9.11 13.56 -0.78
C TYR A 40 -7.92 13.11 -1.65
N ALA A 41 -7.05 14.06 -2.03
CA ALA A 41 -5.88 13.78 -2.86
C ALA A 41 -4.91 12.80 -2.17
N ASN A 42 -4.66 12.96 -0.87
CA ASN A 42 -3.83 12.04 -0.10
C ASN A 42 -4.41 10.63 -0.05
N VAL A 43 -5.72 10.50 0.19
CA VAL A 43 -6.39 9.19 0.28
C VAL A 43 -6.40 8.51 -1.08
N ALA A 44 -6.76 9.23 -2.15
CA ALA A 44 -6.75 8.72 -3.52
C ALA A 44 -5.35 8.26 -3.94
N GLY A 45 -4.31 9.07 -3.64
CA GLY A 45 -2.92 8.71 -3.88
C GLY A 45 -2.49 7.46 -3.10
N SER A 46 -2.90 7.36 -1.82
CA SER A 46 -2.59 6.19 -0.99
C SER A 46 -3.26 4.91 -1.48
N LEU A 47 -4.49 5.01 -2.01
CA LEU A 47 -5.23 3.89 -2.61
C LEU A 47 -4.59 3.43 -3.92
N LEU A 48 -4.21 4.37 -4.78
CA LEU A 48 -3.49 4.07 -6.01
C LEU A 48 -2.16 3.36 -5.71
N TRP A 49 -1.40 3.88 -4.75
CA TRP A 49 -0.16 3.24 -4.29
C TRP A 49 -0.40 1.84 -3.74
N ALA A 50 -1.40 1.66 -2.87
CA ALA A 50 -1.73 0.36 -2.31
C ALA A 50 -2.07 -0.64 -3.43
N TRP A 51 -2.84 -0.22 -4.44
CA TRP A 51 -3.20 -1.07 -5.57
C TRP A 51 -1.98 -1.47 -6.42
N THR A 52 -1.14 -0.52 -6.82
CA THR A 52 0.02 -0.82 -7.68
C THR A 52 1.11 -1.59 -6.95
N ALA A 53 1.30 -1.32 -5.65
CA ALA A 53 2.28 -2.00 -4.81
C ALA A 53 1.93 -3.47 -4.54
N VAL A 54 0.64 -3.86 -4.56
CA VAL A 54 0.24 -5.28 -4.42
C VAL A 54 0.83 -6.14 -5.53
N GLY A 55 0.77 -5.70 -6.78
CA GLY A 55 1.35 -6.43 -7.90
C GLY A 55 2.86 -6.62 -7.74
N ALA A 56 3.58 -5.52 -7.43
CA ALA A 56 5.01 -5.57 -7.21
C ALA A 56 5.39 -6.44 -5.99
N ALA A 57 4.62 -6.40 -4.91
CA ALA A 57 4.85 -7.24 -3.74
C ALA A 57 4.72 -8.73 -4.06
N LEU A 58 3.68 -9.10 -4.81
CA LEU A 58 3.46 -10.49 -5.24
C LEU A 58 4.61 -10.99 -6.12
N GLU A 59 5.05 -10.17 -7.07
CA GLU A 59 6.20 -10.50 -7.94
C GLU A 59 7.46 -10.75 -7.12
N ILE A 60 7.77 -9.85 -6.18
CA ILE A 60 8.95 -9.98 -5.32
C ILE A 60 8.84 -11.23 -4.44
N LEU A 61 7.69 -11.50 -3.83
CA LEU A 61 7.49 -12.60 -2.90
C LEU A 61 7.52 -13.98 -3.57
N PHE A 62 6.90 -14.12 -4.74
CA PHE A 62 6.69 -15.43 -5.36
C PHE A 62 7.70 -15.77 -6.45
N LEU A 63 8.27 -14.77 -7.14
CA LEU A 63 9.23 -15.01 -8.21
C LEU A 63 10.65 -14.70 -7.72
N ILE A 64 10.86 -13.50 -7.20
CA ILE A 64 12.22 -13.01 -6.92
C ILE A 64 12.80 -13.60 -5.64
N LEU A 65 12.02 -13.65 -4.54
CA LEU A 65 12.50 -14.13 -3.25
C LEU A 65 12.96 -15.60 -3.29
N PRO A 66 12.20 -16.55 -3.88
CA PRO A 66 12.60 -17.95 -3.92
C PRO A 66 13.85 -18.18 -4.76
N VAL A 67 14.01 -17.44 -5.85
CA VAL A 67 15.22 -17.47 -6.69
C VAL A 67 16.41 -16.86 -5.93
N ALA A 68 16.21 -15.71 -5.28
CA ALA A 68 17.25 -15.04 -4.50
C ALA A 68 17.72 -15.84 -3.28
N LEU A 69 16.85 -16.69 -2.71
CA LEU A 69 17.17 -17.60 -1.61
C LEU A 69 17.70 -18.96 -2.08
N GLY A 70 17.85 -19.18 -3.39
CA GLY A 70 18.35 -20.44 -3.96
C GLY A 70 17.35 -21.61 -3.87
N LEU A 71 16.09 -21.33 -3.55
CA LEU A 71 15.01 -22.33 -3.46
C LEU A 71 14.45 -22.70 -4.85
N ARG A 72 14.69 -21.87 -5.87
CA ARG A 72 14.37 -22.13 -7.29
C ARG A 72 15.49 -21.65 -8.20
N SER A 73 15.64 -22.32 -9.35
CA SER A 73 16.67 -22.02 -10.36
C SER A 73 16.22 -21.03 -11.45
N THR A 74 14.93 -20.75 -11.57
CA THR A 74 14.35 -19.88 -12.63
C THR A 74 13.13 -19.11 -12.12
N ILE A 75 12.92 -17.92 -12.69
CA ILE A 75 11.72 -17.07 -12.53
C ILE A 75 10.54 -17.63 -13.32
#